data_AF-A0A2G9V2D9-F1
#
_entry.id   AF-A0A2G9V2D9-F1
#
_cell.length_a   1.000
_cell.length_b   1.000
_cell.length_c   1.000
_cell.angle_alpha   90.00
_cell.angle_beta   90.00
_cell.angle_gamma   90.00
#
_symmetry.space_group_name_H-M   'P 1'
#
loop_
_entity.id
_entity.type
_entity.pdbx_description
1 polymer ?
#
loop_
_entity_poly.entity_id
_entity_poly.type
_entity_poly.pdbx_seq_one_letter_code
_entity_poly.pdbx_strand_id
1 'polypeptide(L)'
;MFAFVYYNVLLAMYTCHIFRRWYYNIDGRFDLRQLIREPENTVKIQYSIALFTPTVLSILIFACVRHYNGFIQFLWTITCILQIVLAIGLLGLEAFEVFVKGN
;
A
#
# COMPACT_ATOMS: atom_id res chain seq x y z
N MET A 1 -20.35 4.90 14.67
CA MET A 1 -19.10 5.43 15.28
C MET A 1 -17.91 4.51 15.08
N PHE A 2 -17.99 3.22 15.43
CA PHE A 2 -16.84 2.30 15.35
C PHE A 2 -16.17 2.21 13.97
N ALA A 3 -16.95 2.04 12.89
CA ALA A 3 -16.44 2.00 11.52
C ALA A 3 -15.74 3.31 11.09
N PHE A 4 -16.20 4.46 11.60
CA PHE A 4 -15.58 5.76 11.33
C PHE A 4 -14.24 5.92 12.06
N VAL A 5 -14.17 5.51 13.32
CA VAL A 5 -12.90 5.51 14.09
C VAL A 5 -11.89 4.56 13.45
N TYR A 6 -12.33 3.34 13.09
CA TYR A 6 -11.51 2.35 12.41
C TYR A 6 -10.95 2.89 11.08
N TYR A 7 -11.80 3.53 10.27
CA TYR A 7 -11.36 4.18 9.03
C TYR A 7 -10.29 5.25 9.25
N ASN A 8 -10.48 6.15 10.22
CA ASN A 8 -9.50 7.19 10.51
C ASN A 8 -8.17 6.62 10.99
N VAL A 9 -8.19 5.53 11.76
CA VAL A 9 -6.98 4.80 12.18
C VAL A 9 -6.28 4.20 10.96
N LEU A 10 -6.99 3.53 10.06
CA LEU A 10 -6.40 2.96 8.83
C LEU A 10 -5.81 4.06 7.94
N LEU A 11 -6.52 5.18 7.78
CA LEU A 11 -6.04 6.32 7.00
C LEU A 11 -4.79 6.94 7.63
N ALA A 12 -4.77 7.11 8.96
CA ALA A 12 -3.61 7.63 9.68
C ALA A 12 -2.41 6.69 9.55
N MET A 13 -2.61 5.37 9.66
CA MET A 13 -1.57 4.38 9.44
C MET A 13 -1.02 4.44 8.01
N TYR A 14 -1.90 4.54 7.01
CA TYR A 14 -1.49 4.69 5.61
C TYR A 14 -0.65 5.95 5.39
N THR A 15 -1.14 7.06 5.93
CA THR A 15 -0.55 8.38 5.79
C THR A 15 0.83 8.43 6.47
N CYS A 16 0.94 7.90 7.70
CA CYS A 16 2.21 7.74 8.39
C CYS A 16 3.20 6.86 7.60
N HIS A 17 2.72 5.77 6.99
CA HIS A 17 3.56 4.90 6.16
C HIS A 17 4.10 5.63 4.93
N ILE A 18 3.26 6.40 4.23
CA ILE A 18 3.67 7.22 3.07
C ILE A 18 4.65 8.30 3.49
N PHE A 19 4.34 9.07 4.53
CA PHE A 19 5.23 10.14 5.01
C PHE A 19 6.58 9.61 5.46
N ARG A 20 6.60 8.44 6.11
CA ARG A 20 7.85 7.78 6.49
C ARG A 20 8.67 7.40 5.27
N ARG A 21 8.04 6.85 4.22
CA ARG A 21 8.73 6.52 2.96
C ARG A 21 9.29 7.77 2.28
N TRP A 22 8.51 8.86 2.21
CA TRP A 22 8.96 10.13 1.65
C TRP A 22 10.10 10.76 2.48
N TYR A 23 10.00 10.75 3.81
CA TYR A 23 11.00 11.34 4.70
C TYR A 23 12.37 10.66 4.57
N TYR A 24 12.39 9.34 4.47
CA TYR A 24 13.63 8.58 4.34
C TYR A 24 14.13 8.48 2.89
N ASN A 25 13.48 9.13 1.92
CA ASN A 25 13.73 8.91 0.49
C ASN A 25 13.83 7.42 0.16
N ILE A 26 13.01 6.59 0.81
CA ILE A 26 12.93 5.17 0.53
C ILE A 26 12.19 5.06 -0.80
N ASP A 27 12.96 5.08 -1.87
CA ASP A 27 12.52 4.67 -3.17
C ASP A 27 12.10 3.19 -3.06
N GLY A 28 10.81 2.89 -3.29
CA GLY A 28 10.27 1.52 -3.28
C GLY A 28 11.01 0.56 -4.23
N ARG A 29 11.84 1.13 -5.10
CA ARG A 29 12.75 0.51 -6.06
C ARG A 29 13.61 -0.65 -5.52
N PHE A 30 13.82 -0.78 -4.21
CA PHE A 30 14.69 -1.82 -3.65
C PHE A 30 14.02 -2.80 -2.67
N ASP A 31 12.73 -2.63 -2.32
CA ASP A 31 12.11 -3.46 -1.27
C ASP A 31 11.97 -4.93 -1.69
N LEU A 32 11.50 -5.21 -2.91
CA LEU A 32 11.39 -6.58 -3.42
C LEU A 32 12.78 -7.24 -3.65
N ARG A 33 13.77 -6.44 -4.06
CA ARG A 33 15.14 -6.93 -4.26
C ARG A 33 15.82 -7.25 -2.92
N GLN A 34 15.69 -6.38 -1.93
CA GLN A 34 16.19 -6.60 -0.57
C GLN A 34 15.47 -7.78 0.07
N LEU A 35 14.16 -7.93 -0.15
CA LEU A 35 13.41 -9.09 0.31
C LEU A 35 13.98 -10.43 -0.20
N ILE A 36 14.38 -10.50 -1.47
CA ILE A 36 14.96 -11.71 -2.07
C ILE A 36 16.40 -11.94 -1.61
N ARG A 37 17.16 -10.86 -1.40
CA ARG A 37 18.60 -10.92 -1.07
C ARG A 37 18.89 -11.17 0.40
N GLU A 38 18.08 -10.64 1.31
CA GLU A 38 18.30 -10.79 2.74
C GLU A 38 18.19 -12.28 3.15
N PRO A 39 19.09 -12.81 3.99
CA PRO A 39 18.95 -14.17 4.52
C PRO A 39 18.08 -14.21 5.78
N GLU A 40 17.99 -13.11 6.54
CA GLU A 40 17.29 -13.05 7.81
C GLU A 40 15.76 -12.94 7.65
N ASN A 41 15.02 -13.87 8.24
CA ASN A 41 13.56 -13.93 8.13
C ASN A 41 12.86 -12.73 8.79
N THR A 42 13.42 -12.17 9.87
CA THR A 42 12.86 -11.00 10.57
C THR A 42 12.85 -9.77 9.67
N VAL A 43 13.95 -9.53 8.98
CA VAL A 43 14.11 -8.40 8.06
C VAL A 43 13.28 -8.60 6.79
N LYS A 44 13.18 -9.85 6.28
CA LYS A 44 12.26 -10.18 5.18
C LYS A 44 10.81 -9.83 5.49
N ILE A 45 10.34 -10.13 6.69
CA ILE A 45 8.97 -9.81 7.08
C ILE A 45 8.75 -8.29 7.06
N GLN A 46 9.72 -7.50 7.52
CA GLN A 46 9.63 -6.03 7.48
C GLN A 46 9.54 -5.49 6.06
N TYR A 47 10.37 -5.97 5.13
CA TYR A 47 10.29 -5.58 3.72
C TYR A 47 8.99 -6.04 3.06
N SER A 48 8.53 -7.26 3.38
CA SER A 48 7.23 -7.76 2.88
C SER A 48 6.08 -6.88 3.35
N ILE A 49 6.08 -6.48 4.62
CA ILE A 49 5.06 -5.57 5.16
C ILE A 49 5.13 -4.24 4.42
N ALA A 50 6.31 -3.64 4.25
CA ALA A 50 6.43 -2.36 3.53
C ALA A 50 5.93 -2.44 2.08
N LEU A 51 6.19 -3.57 1.40
CA LEU A 51 5.80 -3.82 0.03
C LEU A 51 4.29 -4.04 -0.14
N PHE A 52 3.69 -4.91 0.68
CA PHE A 52 2.29 -5.32 0.52
C PHE A 52 1.29 -4.45 1.30
N THR A 53 1.75 -3.66 2.28
CA THR A 53 0.88 -2.76 3.06
C THR A 53 0.03 -1.85 2.18
N PRO A 54 0.57 -1.17 1.13
CA PRO A 54 -0.24 -0.33 0.27
C PRO A 54 -1.39 -1.08 -0.42
N THR A 55 -1.13 -2.28 -0.93
CA THR A 55 -2.16 -3.11 -1.58
C THR A 55 -3.22 -3.60 -0.60
N VAL A 56 -2.79 -4.16 0.54
CA VAL A 56 -3.71 -4.73 1.55
C VAL A 56 -4.58 -3.63 2.16
N LEU A 57 -3.98 -2.49 2.51
CA LEU A 57 -4.70 -1.40 3.15
C LEU A 57 -5.68 -0.71 2.20
N SER A 58 -5.34 -0.58 0.91
CA SER A 58 -6.26 -0.02 -0.10
C SER A 58 -7.50 -0.90 -0.29
N ILE A 59 -7.32 -2.22 -0.33
CA ILE A 59 -8.44 -3.18 -0.41
C ILE A 59 -9.30 -3.13 0.85
N LEU A 60 -8.66 -3.04 2.02
CA LEU A 60 -9.35 -2.98 3.31
C LEU A 60 -10.17 -1.69 3.46
N ILE A 61 -9.63 -0.55 3.03
CA ILE A 61 -10.35 0.74 3.00
C ILE A 61 -11.58 0.64 2.09
N PHE A 62 -11.44 0.04 0.91
CA PHE A 62 -12.56 -0.18 -0.01
C PHE A 62 -13.64 -1.08 0.59
N ALA A 63 -13.26 -2.18 1.26
CA ALA A 63 -14.20 -3.14 1.82
C ALA A 63 -14.93 -2.63 3.07
N CYS A 64 -14.24 -1.89 3.94
CA CYS A 64 -14.77 -1.49 5.25
C CYS A 64 -15.53 -0.16 5.25
N VAL A 65 -15.32 0.71 4.26
CA VAL A 65 -15.88 2.06 4.27
C VAL A 65 -17.05 2.16 3.29
N ARG A 66 -18.24 2.36 3.85
CA ARG A 66 -19.45 2.67 3.07
C ARG A 66 -20.01 4.02 3.51
N HIS A 67 -20.13 4.93 2.55
CA HIS A 67 -20.80 6.23 2.75
C HIS A 67 -22.28 6.13 2.42
N TYR A 68 -23.12 6.86 3.16
CA TYR A 68 -24.57 6.85 3.00
C TYR A 68 -25.08 7.75 1.86
N ASN A 69 -24.28 8.73 1.42
CA ASN A 69 -24.70 9.72 0.43
C ASN A 69 -24.22 9.30 -0.97
N GLY A 70 -25.13 9.20 -1.94
CA GLY A 70 -24.88 8.54 -3.23
C GLY A 70 -23.74 9.16 -4.07
N PHE A 71 -23.68 10.50 -4.16
CA PHE A 71 -22.61 11.18 -4.91
C PHE A 71 -21.23 11.01 -4.25
N ILE A 72 -21.17 11.13 -2.92
CA ILE A 72 -19.93 10.94 -2.14
C ILE A 72 -19.47 9.48 -2.25
N GLN A 73 -20.40 8.53 -2.20
CA GLN A 73 -20.11 7.11 -2.38
C GLN A 73 -19.53 6.83 -3.77
N PHE A 74 -20.04 7.47 -4.82
CA PHE A 74 -19.50 7.33 -6.18
C PHE A 74 -18.06 7.85 -6.28
N LEU A 75 -17.79 9.08 -5.83
CA LEU A 75 -16.44 9.65 -5.83
C LEU A 75 -15.47 8.80 -5.00
N TRP A 76 -15.91 8.37 -3.82
CA TRP A 76 -15.16 7.47 -2.94
C TRP A 76 -14.77 6.16 -3.63
N THR A 77 -15.73 5.53 -4.31
CA THR A 77 -15.53 4.27 -5.03
C THR A 77 -14.47 4.44 -6.12
N ILE A 78 -14.54 5.52 -6.91
CA ILE A 78 -13.54 5.81 -7.95
C ILE A 78 -12.16 6.02 -7.33
N THR A 79 -12.05 6.80 -6.25
CA THR A 79 -10.76 7.06 -5.60
C THR A 79 -10.14 5.78 -5.05
N CYS A 80 -10.93 4.90 -4.43
CA CYS A 80 -10.44 3.62 -3.93
C CYS A 80 -10.00 2.68 -5.06
N ILE A 81 -10.76 2.62 -6.17
CA ILE A 81 -10.37 1.82 -7.34
C ILE A 81 -9.04 2.32 -7.90
N LEU A 82 -8.90 3.63 -8.08
CA LEU A 82 -7.69 4.24 -8.61
C LEU A 82 -6.48 3.96 -7.69
N GLN A 83 -6.67 4.08 -6.37
CA GLN A 83 -5.66 3.73 -5.38
C GLN A 83 -5.24 2.25 -5.47
N ILE A 84 -6.19 1.32 -5.59
CA ILE A 84 -5.90 -0.11 -5.74
C ILE A 84 -5.12 -0.37 -7.02
N VAL A 85 -5.54 0.21 -8.15
CA VAL A 85 -4.85 0.06 -9.44
C VAL A 85 -3.42 0.57 -9.38
N LEU A 86 -3.19 1.75 -8.78
CA LEU A 86 -1.85 2.30 -8.61
C LEU A 86 -0.99 1.44 -7.68
N ALA A 87 -1.55 0.91 -6.59
CA ALA A 87 -0.82 0.05 -5.65
C ALA A 87 -0.39 -1.27 -6.32
N ILE A 88 -1.28 -1.89 -7.12
CA ILE A 88 -0.97 -3.09 -7.91
C ILE A 88 0.05 -2.76 -9.00
N GLY A 89 -0.09 -1.63 -9.68
CA GLY A 89 0.85 -1.16 -10.69
C GLY A 89 2.27 -0.96 -10.14
N LEU A 90 2.39 -0.39 -8.94
CA LEU A 90 3.68 -0.23 -8.26
C LEU A 90 4.34 -1.58 -8.00
N LEU A 91 3.59 -2.54 -7.46
CA LEU A 91 4.07 -3.90 -7.21
C LEU A 91 4.47 -4.62 -8.50
N GLY A 92 3.69 -4.44 -9.57
CA GLY A 92 4.01 -4.99 -10.89
C GLY A 92 5.28 -4.39 -11.50
N LEU A 93 5.49 -3.08 -11.36
CA LEU A 93 6.72 -2.42 -11.82
C LEU A 93 7.95 -2.90 -11.04
N GLU A 94 7.83 -3.06 -9.72
CA GLU A 94 8.90 -3.62 -8.89
C GLU A 94 9.22 -5.07 -9.28
N ALA A 95 8.20 -5.91 -9.46
CA ALA A 95 8.38 -7.29 -9.93
C ALA A 95 9.06 -7.34 -11.31
N PHE A 96 8.66 -6.46 -12.23
CA PHE A 96 9.28 -6.35 -13.54
C PHE A 96 10.76 -5.95 -13.45
N GLU A 97 11.11 -4.96 -12.62
CA GLU A 97 12.50 -4.53 -12.44
C GLU A 97 13.37 -5.65 -11.86
N VAL A 98 12.85 -6.39 -10.88
CA VAL A 98 13.60 -7.46 -10.21
C VAL A 98 13.77 -8.71 -11.07
N PHE A 99 12.69 -9.20 -11.71
CA PHE A 99 12.71 -10.47 -12.42
C PHE A 99 13.10 -10.36 -13.90
N VAL A 100 12.79 -9.24 -14.56
CA VAL A 100 13.04 -9.08 -16.02
C VAL A 100 14.28 -8.24 -16.29
N LYS A 101 14.44 -7.11 -15.59
CA LYS A 101 15.57 -6.21 -15.86
C LYS A 101 16.87 -6.69 -15.23
N GLY A 102 16.80 -7.39 -14.10
CA GLY A 102 17.91 -8.18 -13.54
C GLY A 102 19.23 -7.40 -13.37
N ASN A 103 19.18 -6.12 -13.00
CA ASN A 103 20.35 -5.23 -13.06
C ASN A 103 21.29 -5.33 -11.86
#